data_AF-A0A7W1HMR4-F1
#
_entry.id   AF-A0A7W1HMR4-F1
#
_cell.length_a   1.000
_cell.length_b   1.000
_cell.length_c   1.000
_cell.angle_alpha   90.00
_cell.angle_beta   90.00
_cell.angle_gamma   90.00
#
_symmetry.space_group_name_H-M   'P 1'
#
loop_
_entity.id
_entity.type
_entity.pdbx_description
1 polymer ?
#
loop_
_entity_poly.entity_id
_entity_poly.type
_entity_poly.pdbx_seq_one_letter_code
_entity_poly.pdbx_strand_id
1 'polypeptide(L)'
;QRSFSEDQTYRIDHFLGKETAQNILVLRFANAIFEPLWNARYIDHVQITAAETLGVENRAGYYEGAGALRDMVQNHLLQLLCLVGMEPPTDLGADSIRDEKVKVVRSLRRYKEDEVGAQVVRGQYGAGAIAGESVAAYREEKGVDPKSHTETFVALRLRVDNWRWADVPIYVRVGKRLPKSGTEISVHFKKAPQVLFNRESQAIDQNVLVIRIQPDEGISLRMQAKVPGTSFRIESVKMDFHYGTSFGKASPEAYERLLLDAMAGDATLFARRDEVEQAWAFIDTIHEAWAVKEGAPKLCSYPAGSWGPEEADELMARDGRAWRRL
;
A
#
# COMPACT_ATOMS: atom_id res chain seq x y z
N GLN A 1 -7.93 36.32 -0.12
CA GLN A 1 -7.95 36.26 1.36
C GLN A 1 -7.64 34.82 1.77
N ARG A 2 -6.72 34.60 2.73
CA ARG A 2 -6.55 33.31 3.42
C ARG A 2 -7.41 33.37 4.67
N SER A 3 -8.45 32.53 4.75
CA SER A 3 -9.44 32.55 5.84
C SER A 3 -9.02 31.74 7.08
N PHE A 4 -8.07 30.81 6.94
CA PHE A 4 -7.57 29.94 8.01
C PHE A 4 -6.05 29.76 7.90
N SER A 5 -5.38 29.57 9.03
CA SER A 5 -3.99 29.13 9.11
C SER A 5 -3.88 27.60 9.09
N GLU A 6 -2.66 27.08 8.94
CA GLU A 6 -2.45 25.64 8.77
C GLU A 6 -2.71 24.85 10.06
N ASP A 7 -2.41 25.41 11.23
CA ASP A 7 -2.75 24.88 12.56
C ASP A 7 -4.26 24.83 12.83
N GLN A 8 -5.07 25.54 12.03
CA GLN A 8 -6.53 25.52 12.07
C GLN A 8 -7.15 24.57 11.03
N THR A 9 -6.34 23.93 10.19
CA THR A 9 -6.82 23.15 9.04
C THR A 9 -6.58 21.66 9.22
N TYR A 10 -7.66 20.88 9.30
CA TYR A 10 -7.65 19.44 9.55
C TYR A 10 -8.12 18.68 8.30
N ARG A 11 -7.19 18.20 7.48
CA ARG A 11 -7.49 17.44 6.25
C ARG A 11 -7.60 15.95 6.56
N ILE A 12 -8.81 15.42 6.44
CA ILE A 12 -9.14 14.04 6.80
C ILE A 12 -8.61 13.06 5.76
N ASP A 13 -7.84 12.08 6.25
CA ASP A 13 -7.63 10.80 5.61
C ASP A 13 -8.00 9.70 6.61
N HIS A 14 -9.11 9.01 6.37
CA HIS A 14 -9.62 8.02 7.32
C HIS A 14 -8.70 6.79 7.49
N PHE A 15 -7.73 6.54 6.60
CA PHE A 15 -6.75 5.47 6.81
C PHE A 15 -5.78 5.81 7.95
N LEU A 16 -5.46 7.09 8.16
CA LEU A 16 -4.63 7.54 9.28
C LEU A 16 -5.35 7.39 10.64
N GLY A 17 -6.68 7.45 10.63
CA GLY A 17 -7.50 7.21 11.82
C GLY A 17 -7.57 5.75 12.25
N LYS A 18 -7.08 4.79 11.44
CA LYS A 18 -7.08 3.37 11.80
C LYS A 18 -5.96 3.06 12.79
N GLU A 19 -6.27 2.31 13.84
CA GLU A 19 -5.30 1.94 14.90
C GLU A 19 -4.02 1.29 14.36
N THR A 20 -4.16 0.46 13.33
CA THR A 20 -3.03 -0.24 12.71
C THR A 20 -2.09 0.68 11.95
N ALA A 21 -2.56 1.82 11.43
CA ALA A 21 -1.70 2.81 10.79
C ALA A 21 -0.77 3.47 11.84
N GLN A 22 -1.29 3.82 13.02
CA GLN A 22 -0.47 4.36 14.10
C GLN A 22 0.50 3.32 14.66
N ASN A 23 0.07 2.07 14.72
CA ASN A 23 0.93 0.99 15.20
C ASN A 23 2.17 0.79 14.33
N ILE A 24 2.19 1.28 13.07
CA ILE A 24 3.41 1.27 12.26
C ILE A 24 4.52 2.08 12.97
N LEU A 25 4.19 3.22 13.59
CA LEU A 25 5.17 4.03 14.32
C LEU A 25 5.69 3.31 15.55
N VAL A 26 4.80 2.69 16.33
CA VAL A 26 5.17 1.92 17.52
C VAL A 26 6.01 0.71 17.12
N LEU A 27 5.59 -0.04 16.10
CA LEU A 27 6.31 -1.19 15.56
C LEU A 27 7.74 -0.81 15.17
N ARG A 28 7.91 0.31 14.46
CA ARG A 28 9.22 0.74 13.97
C ARG A 28 10.09 1.31 15.09
N PHE A 29 9.59 2.27 15.86
CA PHE A 29 10.43 3.09 16.72
C PHE A 29 10.42 2.71 18.20
N ALA A 30 9.45 1.90 18.67
CA ALA A 30 9.44 1.39 20.04
C ALA A 30 10.09 0.00 20.18
N ASN A 31 10.49 -0.63 19.07
CA ASN A 31 11.04 -1.98 19.05
C ASN A 31 12.48 -1.98 18.51
N ALA A 32 13.45 -2.15 19.41
CA ALA A 32 14.88 -2.18 19.06
C ALA A 32 15.27 -3.29 18.06
N ILE A 33 14.41 -4.30 17.88
CA ILE A 33 14.62 -5.38 16.91
C ILE A 33 14.28 -4.97 15.47
N PHE A 34 13.36 -4.03 15.25
CA PHE A 34 12.84 -3.72 13.92
C PHE A 34 13.55 -2.55 13.25
N GLU A 35 13.82 -1.45 13.97
CA GLU A 35 14.44 -0.28 13.34
C GLU A 35 15.81 -0.56 12.69
N PRO A 36 16.73 -1.33 13.31
CA PRO A 36 18.01 -1.68 12.66
C PRO A 36 17.83 -2.47 11.35
N LEU A 37 16.71 -3.17 11.18
CA LEU A 37 16.36 -3.96 10.00
C LEU A 37 15.59 -3.14 8.95
N TRP A 38 15.17 -1.91 9.26
CA TRP A 38 14.25 -1.12 8.44
C TRP A 38 14.97 -0.27 7.38
N ASN A 39 15.80 -0.90 6.56
CA ASN A 39 16.60 -0.20 5.53
C ASN A 39 17.01 -1.15 4.39
N ALA A 40 17.58 -0.56 3.34
CA ALA A 40 18.04 -1.22 2.12
C ALA A 40 19.09 -2.31 2.34
N ARG A 41 19.75 -2.39 3.50
CA ARG A 41 20.65 -3.52 3.80
C ARG A 41 19.87 -4.81 4.01
N TYR A 42 18.72 -4.75 4.65
CA TYR A 42 17.96 -5.92 5.12
C TYR A 42 16.64 -6.12 4.39
N ILE A 43 15.99 -5.05 3.93
CA ILE A 43 14.76 -5.12 3.15
C ILE A 43 15.11 -5.41 1.69
N ASP A 44 14.40 -6.36 1.08
CA ASP A 44 14.45 -6.64 -0.35
C ASP A 44 13.43 -5.78 -1.10
N HIS A 45 12.18 -5.77 -0.64
CA HIS A 45 11.11 -4.93 -1.18
C HIS A 45 9.96 -4.77 -0.19
N VAL A 46 9.08 -3.81 -0.47
CA VAL A 46 7.82 -3.61 0.26
C VAL A 46 6.65 -3.77 -0.71
N GLN A 47 5.55 -4.34 -0.25
CA GLN A 47 4.27 -4.35 -0.96
C GLN A 47 3.21 -3.64 -0.12
N ILE A 48 2.43 -2.75 -0.72
CA ILE A 48 1.24 -2.15 -0.13
C ILE A 48 0.07 -2.58 -1.00
N THR A 49 -0.84 -3.37 -0.44
CA THR A 49 -2.02 -3.87 -1.16
C THR A 49 -3.28 -3.30 -0.54
N ALA A 50 -4.17 -2.76 -1.36
CA ALA A 50 -5.56 -2.47 -1.00
C ALA A 50 -6.50 -3.13 -2.01
N ALA A 51 -7.13 -4.22 -1.59
CA ALA A 51 -8.05 -4.97 -2.42
C ALA A 51 -9.48 -4.81 -1.92
N GLU A 52 -10.43 -4.69 -2.86
CA GLU A 52 -11.85 -4.63 -2.58
C GLU A 52 -12.61 -5.64 -3.46
N THR A 53 -13.50 -6.42 -2.86
CA THR A 53 -14.44 -7.29 -3.59
C THR A 53 -15.57 -6.49 -4.27
N LEU A 54 -15.90 -5.33 -3.70
CA LEU A 54 -16.95 -4.47 -4.20
C LEU A 54 -16.57 -3.79 -5.52
N GLY A 55 -17.59 -3.51 -6.34
CA GLY A 55 -17.44 -2.72 -7.55
C GLY A 55 -17.50 -1.22 -7.28
N VAL A 56 -17.90 -0.46 -8.29
CA VAL A 56 -18.12 0.98 -8.18
C VAL A 56 -19.44 1.32 -7.47
N GLU A 57 -20.38 0.37 -7.43
CA GLU A 57 -21.67 0.47 -6.74
C GLU A 57 -22.39 1.81 -7.07
N ASN A 58 -22.96 2.46 -6.06
CA ASN A 58 -23.67 3.73 -6.22
C ASN A 58 -22.75 4.95 -6.45
N ARG A 59 -21.42 4.77 -6.49
CA ARG A 59 -20.44 5.86 -6.63
C ARG A 59 -19.96 6.05 -8.07
N ALA A 60 -20.59 5.39 -9.06
CA ALA A 60 -20.20 5.44 -10.48
C ALA A 60 -19.89 6.86 -10.99
N GLY A 61 -20.80 7.82 -10.78
CA GLY A 61 -20.63 9.18 -11.27
C GLY A 61 -19.42 9.93 -10.69
N TYR A 62 -19.05 9.67 -9.42
CA TYR A 62 -17.83 10.24 -8.83
C TYR A 62 -16.59 9.48 -9.32
N TYR A 63 -16.65 8.14 -9.29
CA TYR A 63 -15.51 7.29 -9.60
C TYR A 63 -15.06 7.45 -11.06
N GLU A 64 -16.01 7.70 -11.97
CA GLU A 64 -15.74 7.93 -13.38
C GLU A 64 -14.75 9.07 -13.65
N GLY A 65 -14.81 10.14 -12.84
CA GLY A 65 -13.87 11.27 -12.93
C GLY A 65 -12.59 11.08 -12.11
N ALA A 66 -12.61 10.20 -11.11
CA ALA A 66 -11.50 10.01 -10.18
C ALA A 66 -10.54 8.88 -10.62
N GLY A 67 -11.09 7.67 -10.80
CA GLY A 67 -10.34 6.43 -11.00
C GLY A 67 -9.62 5.95 -9.73
N ALA A 68 -9.08 4.72 -9.78
CA ALA A 68 -8.38 4.12 -8.64
C ALA A 68 -7.13 4.93 -8.22
N LEU A 69 -6.46 5.61 -9.16
CA LEU A 69 -5.26 6.39 -8.85
C LEU A 69 -5.57 7.57 -7.90
N ARG A 70 -6.65 8.31 -8.17
CA ARG A 70 -7.02 9.47 -7.32
C ARG A 70 -7.84 9.08 -6.10
N ASP A 71 -8.69 8.06 -6.22
CA ASP A 71 -9.58 7.65 -5.12
C ASP A 71 -8.79 7.00 -3.97
N MET A 72 -7.72 6.24 -4.29
CA MET A 72 -7.00 5.42 -3.31
C MET A 72 -5.49 5.66 -3.26
N VAL A 73 -4.81 5.83 -4.40
CA VAL A 73 -3.34 5.94 -4.41
C VAL A 73 -2.90 7.29 -3.87
N GLN A 74 -3.46 8.39 -4.39
CA GLN A 74 -3.09 9.78 -4.08
C GLN A 74 -3.14 10.09 -2.58
N ASN A 75 -4.11 9.52 -1.88
CA ASN A 75 -4.36 9.72 -0.46
C ASN A 75 -3.84 8.52 0.34
N HIS A 76 -4.69 7.51 0.54
CA HIS A 76 -4.57 6.44 1.50
C HIS A 76 -3.27 5.64 1.35
N LEU A 77 -2.90 5.25 0.13
CA LEU A 77 -1.70 4.41 -0.06
C LEU A 77 -0.41 5.22 0.01
N LEU A 78 -0.42 6.48 -0.43
CA LEU A 78 0.71 7.38 -0.19
C LEU A 78 0.87 7.70 1.31
N GLN A 79 -0.23 7.79 2.07
CA GLN A 79 -0.16 7.93 3.53
C GLN A 79 0.51 6.71 4.20
N LEU A 80 0.06 5.50 3.84
CA LEU A 80 0.68 4.26 4.34
C LEU A 80 2.15 4.16 3.93
N LEU A 81 2.48 4.55 2.69
CA LEU A 81 3.85 4.62 2.20
C LEU A 81 4.70 5.58 3.04
N CYS A 82 4.16 6.75 3.41
CA CYS A 82 4.88 7.70 4.26
C CYS A 82 5.19 7.10 5.63
N LEU A 83 4.22 6.45 6.28
CA LEU A 83 4.42 5.80 7.58
C LEU A 83 5.46 4.68 7.53
N VAL A 84 5.50 3.93 6.43
CA VAL A 84 6.53 2.91 6.17
C VAL A 84 7.89 3.54 5.89
N GLY A 85 7.92 4.60 5.07
CA GLY A 85 9.12 5.15 4.45
C GLY A 85 9.87 6.19 5.27
N MET A 86 9.19 6.85 6.21
CA MET A 86 9.73 8.02 6.91
C MET A 86 10.88 7.67 7.86
N GLU A 87 11.77 8.63 8.11
CA GLU A 87 12.81 8.50 9.14
C GLU A 87 12.20 8.59 10.56
N PRO A 88 12.94 8.19 11.61
CA PRO A 88 12.55 8.47 12.99
C PRO A 88 12.36 9.98 13.18
N PRO A 89 11.18 10.45 13.62
CA PRO A 89 10.97 11.87 13.89
C PRO A 89 11.72 12.28 15.15
N THR A 90 11.96 13.59 15.31
CA THR A 90 12.64 14.15 16.49
C THR A 90 11.84 13.96 17.79
N ASP A 91 10.52 13.94 17.67
CA ASP A 91 9.57 13.67 18.73
C ASP A 91 8.23 13.17 18.14
N LEU A 92 7.23 12.95 19.00
CA LEU A 92 5.87 12.54 18.58
C LEU A 92 4.95 13.73 18.30
N GLY A 93 5.48 14.95 18.18
CA GLY A 93 4.73 16.13 17.81
C GLY A 93 4.24 16.06 16.37
N ALA A 94 3.05 16.64 16.13
CA ALA A 94 2.39 16.59 14.83
C ALA A 94 3.28 17.09 13.69
N ASP A 95 4.00 18.21 13.87
CA ASP A 95 4.90 18.74 12.84
C ASP A 95 6.13 17.86 12.61
N SER A 96 6.74 17.31 13.66
CA SER A 96 7.88 16.40 13.54
C SER A 96 7.53 15.16 12.70
N ILE A 97 6.36 14.57 12.95
CA ILE A 97 5.88 13.42 12.16
C ILE A 97 5.56 13.84 10.73
N ARG A 98 4.84 14.96 10.55
CA ARG A 98 4.45 15.45 9.21
C ARG A 98 5.66 15.86 8.37
N ASP A 99 6.72 16.40 8.98
CA ASP A 99 7.97 16.71 8.31
C ASP A 99 8.64 15.46 7.74
N GLU A 100 8.72 14.36 8.51
CA GLU A 100 9.29 13.11 8.02
C GLU A 100 8.43 12.46 6.92
N LYS A 101 7.11 12.55 7.01
CA LYS A 101 6.20 12.10 5.94
C LYS A 101 6.42 12.89 4.65
N VAL A 102 6.47 14.22 4.73
CA VAL A 102 6.72 15.10 3.58
C VAL A 102 8.06 14.78 2.91
N LYS A 103 9.11 14.46 3.69
CA LYS A 103 10.41 14.04 3.12
C LYS A 103 10.29 12.78 2.26
N VAL A 104 9.44 11.81 2.63
CA VAL A 104 9.20 10.61 1.81
C VAL A 104 8.59 11.00 0.46
N VAL A 105 7.51 11.79 0.47
CA VAL A 105 6.82 12.19 -0.76
C VAL A 105 7.75 13.00 -1.68
N ARG A 106 8.54 13.92 -1.10
CA ARG A 106 9.55 14.69 -1.86
C ARG A 106 10.66 13.81 -2.45
N SER A 107 10.93 12.67 -1.82
CA SER A 107 11.94 11.71 -2.29
C SER A 107 11.36 10.68 -3.26
N LEU A 108 10.06 10.72 -3.59
CA LEU A 108 9.51 9.82 -4.60
C LEU A 108 10.10 10.15 -5.97
N ARG A 109 10.67 9.14 -6.62
CA ARG A 109 11.21 9.28 -7.97
C ARG A 109 10.08 9.67 -8.94
N ARG A 110 10.23 10.83 -9.57
CA ARG A 110 9.36 11.30 -10.65
C ARG A 110 9.93 10.81 -11.97
N TYR A 111 9.19 9.94 -12.63
CA TYR A 111 9.55 9.40 -13.93
C TYR A 111 9.16 10.36 -15.04
N LYS A 112 9.91 10.36 -16.15
CA LYS A 112 9.45 11.02 -17.37
C LYS A 112 8.26 10.28 -17.96
N GLU A 113 7.45 10.95 -18.77
CA GLU A 113 6.21 10.41 -19.34
C GLU A 113 6.43 9.05 -20.04
N ASP A 114 7.52 8.92 -20.79
CA ASP A 114 7.91 7.71 -21.51
C ASP A 114 8.38 6.56 -20.59
N GLU A 115 8.80 6.87 -19.37
CA GLU A 115 9.22 5.90 -18.36
C GLU A 115 8.05 5.40 -17.49
N VAL A 116 6.95 6.17 -17.39
CA VAL A 116 5.79 5.82 -16.56
C VAL A 116 5.18 4.48 -16.96
N GLY A 117 5.08 4.20 -18.27
CA GLY A 117 4.58 2.92 -18.80
C GLY A 117 5.31 1.69 -18.29
N ALA A 118 6.59 1.82 -17.92
CA ALA A 118 7.38 0.73 -17.37
C ALA A 118 7.15 0.51 -15.87
N GLN A 119 6.63 1.51 -15.14
CA GLN A 119 6.49 1.51 -13.68
C GLN A 119 5.04 1.42 -13.22
N VAL A 120 4.07 1.67 -14.10
CA VAL A 120 2.65 1.74 -13.76
C VAL A 120 1.84 0.84 -14.68
N VAL A 121 0.97 0.05 -14.08
CA VAL A 121 -0.05 -0.75 -14.76
C VAL A 121 -1.41 -0.22 -14.34
N ARG A 122 -2.29 0.03 -15.30
CA ARG A 122 -3.68 0.43 -15.05
C ARG A 122 -4.61 -0.59 -15.66
N GLY A 123 -5.63 -0.98 -14.91
CA GLY A 123 -6.59 -2.00 -15.31
C GLY A 123 -8.03 -1.55 -15.11
N GLN A 124 -8.94 -2.16 -15.87
CA GLN A 124 -10.39 -2.01 -15.70
C GLN A 124 -11.03 -3.40 -15.61
N TYR A 125 -11.91 -3.62 -14.62
CA TYR A 125 -12.54 -4.93 -14.47
C TYR A 125 -13.54 -5.20 -15.60
N GLY A 126 -13.43 -6.37 -16.20
CA GLY A 126 -14.42 -6.96 -17.09
C GLY A 126 -15.46 -7.75 -16.31
N ALA A 127 -16.39 -8.37 -17.05
CA ALA A 127 -17.36 -9.30 -16.47
C ALA A 127 -16.63 -10.50 -15.83
N GLY A 128 -17.22 -11.06 -14.79
CA GLY A 128 -16.63 -12.18 -14.06
C GLY A 128 -17.54 -12.69 -12.96
N ALA A 129 -16.96 -13.35 -11.96
CA ALA A 129 -17.71 -13.87 -10.83
C ALA A 129 -16.94 -13.71 -9.52
N ILE A 130 -17.65 -13.27 -8.47
CA ILE A 130 -17.11 -13.13 -7.12
C ILE A 130 -18.01 -13.92 -6.18
N ALA A 131 -17.42 -14.80 -5.36
CA ALA A 131 -18.15 -15.67 -4.44
C ALA A 131 -19.27 -16.51 -5.11
N GLY A 132 -19.12 -16.84 -6.40
CA GLY A 132 -20.10 -17.61 -7.18
C GLY A 132 -21.19 -16.77 -7.85
N GLU A 133 -21.24 -15.46 -7.61
CA GLU A 133 -22.20 -14.55 -8.24
C GLU A 133 -21.59 -13.87 -9.45
N SER A 134 -22.33 -13.83 -10.57
CA SER A 134 -21.91 -13.11 -11.78
C SER A 134 -21.99 -11.61 -11.56
N VAL A 135 -20.95 -10.89 -11.95
CA VAL A 135 -20.86 -9.43 -11.83
C VAL A 135 -20.53 -8.81 -13.17
N ALA A 136 -21.12 -7.65 -13.44
CA ALA A 136 -21.00 -6.93 -14.71
C ALA A 136 -19.60 -6.33 -14.90
N ALA A 137 -19.23 -6.05 -16.16
CA ALA A 137 -18.04 -5.27 -16.46
C ALA A 137 -18.22 -3.80 -16.03
N TYR A 138 -17.12 -3.08 -15.78
CA TYR A 138 -17.19 -1.68 -15.34
C TYR A 138 -18.02 -0.80 -16.30
N ARG A 139 -17.81 -0.97 -17.62
CA ARG A 139 -18.53 -0.23 -18.69
C ARG A 139 -20.03 -0.55 -18.78
N GLU A 140 -20.49 -1.59 -18.10
CA GLU A 140 -21.88 -2.01 -18.04
C GLU A 140 -22.56 -1.57 -16.73
N GLU A 141 -21.80 -1.01 -15.78
CA GLU A 141 -22.33 -0.51 -14.52
C GLU A 141 -23.20 0.74 -14.76
N LYS A 142 -24.26 0.89 -13.95
CA LYS A 142 -25.18 2.02 -14.08
C LYS A 142 -24.46 3.35 -13.77
N GLY A 143 -24.45 4.26 -14.74
CA GLY A 143 -23.83 5.58 -14.60
C GLY A 143 -22.38 5.66 -15.04
N VAL A 144 -21.85 4.61 -15.69
CA VAL A 144 -20.54 4.59 -16.34
C VAL A 144 -20.68 4.79 -17.85
N ASP A 145 -19.73 5.48 -18.48
CA ASP A 145 -19.67 5.60 -19.94
C ASP A 145 -19.29 4.24 -20.56
N PRO A 146 -20.06 3.68 -21.52
CA PRO A 146 -19.69 2.46 -22.23
C PRO A 146 -18.32 2.51 -22.94
N LYS A 147 -17.77 3.71 -23.18
CA LYS A 147 -16.44 3.95 -23.76
C LYS A 147 -15.41 4.39 -22.72
N SER A 148 -15.72 4.24 -21.44
CA SER A 148 -14.86 4.69 -20.34
C SER A 148 -13.45 4.11 -20.43
N HIS A 149 -12.48 4.98 -20.18
CA HIS A 149 -11.08 4.64 -19.99
C HIS A 149 -10.65 4.75 -18.52
N THR A 150 -11.61 4.84 -17.58
CA THR A 150 -11.32 4.99 -16.15
C THR A 150 -10.80 3.69 -15.57
N GLU A 151 -9.67 3.75 -14.88
CA GLU A 151 -9.06 2.59 -14.25
C GLU A 151 -9.74 2.24 -12.92
N THR A 152 -9.99 0.95 -12.72
CA THR A 152 -10.52 0.37 -11.48
C THR A 152 -9.45 -0.43 -10.73
N PHE A 153 -8.26 -0.54 -11.32
CA PHE A 153 -7.08 -1.17 -10.76
C PHE A 153 -5.84 -0.36 -11.14
N VAL A 154 -4.91 -0.22 -10.20
CA VAL A 154 -3.58 0.35 -10.46
C VAL A 154 -2.54 -0.47 -9.71
N ALA A 155 -1.45 -0.83 -10.38
CA ALA A 155 -0.22 -1.29 -9.75
C ALA A 155 0.94 -0.35 -10.09
N LEU A 156 1.74 0.01 -9.09
CA LEU A 156 2.88 0.92 -9.22
C LEU A 156 4.14 0.28 -8.65
N ARG A 157 5.27 0.51 -9.32
CA ARG A 157 6.62 0.29 -8.81
C ARG A 157 7.25 1.63 -8.46
N LEU A 158 7.30 1.93 -7.18
CA LEU A 158 7.80 3.18 -6.62
C LEU A 158 9.25 3.04 -6.16
N ARG A 159 9.97 4.18 -6.19
CA ARG A 159 11.29 4.34 -5.59
C ARG A 159 11.30 5.58 -4.71
N VAL A 160 11.87 5.45 -3.52
CA VAL A 160 12.13 6.56 -2.61
C VAL A 160 13.63 6.82 -2.66
N ASP A 161 14.03 7.90 -3.31
CA ASP A 161 15.41 8.27 -3.59
C ASP A 161 16.07 8.91 -2.36
N ASN A 162 16.29 8.10 -1.33
CA ASN A 162 17.06 8.46 -0.14
C ASN A 162 17.99 7.31 0.30
N TRP A 163 18.84 7.56 1.29
CA TRP A 163 19.82 6.59 1.77
C TRP A 163 19.19 5.31 2.35
N ARG A 164 18.08 5.43 3.08
CA ARG A 164 17.40 4.29 3.72
C ARG A 164 16.80 3.33 2.71
N TRP A 165 16.25 3.85 1.62
CA TRP A 165 15.48 3.11 0.62
C TRP A 165 16.21 2.92 -0.72
N ALA A 166 17.51 3.23 -0.76
CA ALA A 166 18.34 3.06 -1.94
C ALA A 166 18.15 1.65 -2.54
N ASP A 167 17.75 1.61 -3.81
CA ASP A 167 17.49 0.40 -4.59
C ASP A 167 16.42 -0.58 -4.05
N VAL A 168 15.65 -0.19 -3.03
CA VAL A 168 14.50 -0.98 -2.55
C VAL A 168 13.25 -0.54 -3.30
N PRO A 169 12.67 -1.38 -4.18
CA PRO A 169 11.40 -1.06 -4.80
C PRO A 169 10.25 -1.20 -3.80
N ILE A 170 9.28 -0.30 -3.93
CA ILE A 170 8.03 -0.38 -3.19
C ILE A 170 6.91 -0.59 -4.19
N TYR A 171 6.27 -1.75 -4.12
CA TYR A 171 5.16 -2.09 -4.99
C TYR A 171 3.85 -1.71 -4.32
N VAL A 172 3.00 -0.98 -5.02
CA VAL A 172 1.67 -0.61 -4.55
C VAL A 172 0.67 -1.23 -5.51
N ARG A 173 -0.37 -1.90 -5.02
CA ARG A 173 -1.50 -2.29 -5.86
C ARG A 173 -2.82 -1.97 -5.18
N VAL A 174 -3.77 -1.54 -5.99
CA VAL A 174 -5.14 -1.31 -5.57
C VAL A 174 -6.10 -1.73 -6.65
N GLY A 175 -7.23 -2.31 -6.25
CA GLY A 175 -8.26 -2.64 -7.22
C GLY A 175 -9.61 -2.98 -6.61
N LYS A 176 -10.64 -2.73 -7.43
CA LYS A 176 -12.02 -3.16 -7.22
C LYS A 176 -12.29 -4.50 -7.89
N ARG A 177 -13.35 -5.18 -7.45
CA ARG A 177 -13.74 -6.52 -7.94
C ARG A 177 -12.61 -7.56 -7.85
N LEU A 178 -11.77 -7.48 -6.82
CA LEU A 178 -10.75 -8.49 -6.52
C LEU A 178 -11.35 -9.63 -5.68
N PRO A 179 -10.75 -10.84 -5.64
CA PRO A 179 -11.37 -12.00 -4.99
C PRO A 179 -11.51 -11.90 -3.47
N LYS A 180 -10.74 -11.03 -2.81
CA LYS A 180 -10.79 -10.82 -1.36
C LYS A 180 -10.52 -9.37 -1.01
N SER A 181 -11.28 -8.85 -0.04
CA SER A 181 -11.06 -7.51 0.51
C SER A 181 -9.97 -7.53 1.55
N GLY A 182 -9.07 -6.56 1.51
CA GLY A 182 -8.01 -6.42 2.48
C GLY A 182 -7.03 -5.32 2.15
N THR A 183 -6.60 -4.59 3.17
CA THR A 183 -5.50 -3.64 3.13
C THR A 183 -4.38 -4.15 4.00
N GLU A 184 -3.20 -4.34 3.43
CA GLU A 184 -2.02 -4.76 4.17
C GLU A 184 -0.73 -4.16 3.59
N ILE A 185 0.30 -4.14 4.43
CA ILE A 185 1.68 -3.83 4.07
C ILE A 185 2.50 -5.07 4.34
N SER A 186 3.23 -5.57 3.35
CA SER A 186 4.22 -6.65 3.55
C SER A 186 5.63 -6.14 3.29
N VAL A 187 6.49 -6.28 4.30
CA VAL A 187 7.93 -5.99 4.21
C VAL A 187 8.67 -7.31 4.05
N HIS A 188 9.31 -7.47 2.89
CA HIS A 188 10.06 -8.67 2.54
C HIS A 188 11.53 -8.46 2.81
N PHE A 189 12.12 -9.27 3.68
CA PHE A 189 13.54 -9.21 3.99
C PHE A 189 14.36 -10.01 2.97
N LYS A 190 15.62 -9.62 2.80
CA LYS A 190 16.58 -10.34 1.97
C LYS A 190 16.77 -11.76 2.50
N LYS A 191 17.00 -12.71 1.59
CA LYS A 191 17.25 -14.11 1.95
C LYS A 191 18.53 -14.22 2.78
N ALA A 192 18.50 -15.06 3.80
CA ALA A 192 19.71 -15.43 4.52
C ALA A 192 20.69 -16.16 3.57
N PRO A 193 22.01 -15.95 3.70
CA PRO A 193 22.99 -16.73 2.94
C PRO A 193 22.82 -18.23 3.19
N GLN A 194 22.73 -19.03 2.13
CA GLN A 194 22.48 -20.48 2.25
C GLN A 194 23.70 -21.31 2.67
N VAL A 195 24.69 -20.70 3.32
CA VAL A 195 25.98 -21.36 3.64
C VAL A 195 25.82 -22.60 4.52
N LEU A 196 24.94 -22.52 5.53
CA LEU A 196 24.78 -23.58 6.53
C LEU A 196 23.77 -24.66 6.13
N PHE A 197 22.83 -24.33 5.25
CA PHE A 197 21.68 -25.20 4.92
C PHE A 197 21.63 -25.59 3.43
N ASN A 198 22.72 -25.36 2.69
CA ASN A 198 22.82 -25.68 1.25
C ASN A 198 22.60 -27.17 0.92
N ARG A 199 22.96 -28.08 1.83
CA ARG A 199 22.81 -29.54 1.66
C ARG A 199 21.36 -30.01 1.78
N GLU A 200 20.49 -29.22 2.39
CA GLU A 200 19.10 -29.60 2.69
C GLU A 200 18.14 -29.36 1.52
N SER A 201 18.65 -28.90 0.36
CA SER A 201 17.97 -28.80 -0.93
C SER A 201 16.68 -27.96 -0.98
N GLN A 202 16.21 -27.42 0.14
CA GLN A 202 15.11 -26.46 0.20
C GLN A 202 15.67 -25.04 0.19
N ALA A 203 15.26 -24.27 -0.81
CA ALA A 203 15.53 -22.85 -0.84
C ALA A 203 14.90 -22.20 0.41
N ILE A 204 15.73 -21.57 1.24
CA ILE A 204 15.25 -20.83 2.40
C ILE A 204 14.44 -19.62 1.91
N ASP A 205 13.17 -19.59 2.31
CA ASP A 205 12.27 -18.48 1.99
C ASP A 205 12.61 -17.22 2.79
N GLN A 206 12.24 -16.07 2.23
CA GLN A 206 12.38 -14.76 2.86
C GLN A 206 11.60 -14.68 4.17
N ASN A 207 12.13 -13.93 5.14
CA ASN A 207 11.30 -13.47 6.24
C ASN A 207 10.35 -12.39 5.71
N VAL A 208 9.10 -12.40 6.18
CA VAL A 208 8.09 -11.44 5.75
C VAL A 208 7.34 -10.93 6.97
N LEU A 209 7.41 -9.62 7.18
CA LEU A 209 6.60 -8.93 8.17
C LEU A 209 5.36 -8.37 7.48
N VAL A 210 4.17 -8.74 7.94
CA VAL A 210 2.89 -8.30 7.38
C VAL A 210 2.15 -7.49 8.43
N ILE A 211 1.75 -6.28 8.06
CA ILE A 211 0.93 -5.38 8.86
C ILE A 211 -0.44 -5.34 8.19
N ARG A 212 -1.45 -5.94 8.83
CA ARG A 212 -2.83 -5.94 8.34
C ARG A 212 -3.51 -4.68 8.83
N ILE A 213 -3.92 -3.83 7.90
CA ILE A 213 -4.63 -2.59 8.20
C ILE A 213 -6.11 -2.88 8.41
N GLN A 214 -6.71 -3.70 7.53
CA GLN A 214 -8.08 -4.21 7.64
C GLN A 214 -8.32 -5.33 6.61
N PRO A 215 -9.29 -6.25 6.81
CA PRO A 215 -9.84 -6.61 8.10
C PRO A 215 -8.78 -7.32 8.98
N ASP A 216 -9.17 -7.73 10.18
CA ASP A 216 -8.32 -8.51 11.10
C ASP A 216 -7.00 -7.81 11.43
N GLU A 217 -7.13 -6.60 11.98
CA GLU A 217 -6.05 -5.73 12.41
C GLU A 217 -4.99 -6.50 13.20
N GLY A 218 -3.74 -6.43 12.74
CA GLY A 218 -2.69 -7.23 13.35
C GLY A 218 -1.37 -7.21 12.62
N ILE A 219 -0.41 -7.93 13.18
CA ILE A 219 0.94 -8.05 12.66
C ILE A 219 1.30 -9.52 12.63
N SER A 220 1.90 -9.99 11.54
CA SER A 220 2.50 -11.32 11.50
C SER A 220 3.92 -11.30 10.98
N LEU A 221 4.78 -12.09 11.60
CA LEU A 221 6.14 -12.35 11.14
C LEU A 221 6.24 -13.79 10.65
N ARG A 222 6.53 -13.95 9.35
CA ARG A 222 6.92 -15.24 8.77
C ARG A 222 8.42 -15.42 8.93
N MET A 223 8.82 -16.52 9.56
CA MET A 223 10.22 -16.90 9.76
C MET A 223 10.41 -18.40 9.56
N GLN A 224 11.65 -18.86 9.58
CA GLN A 224 11.99 -20.26 9.36
C GLN A 224 12.22 -20.97 10.71
N ALA A 225 11.73 -22.19 10.85
CA ALA A 225 11.94 -23.01 12.04
C ALA A 225 12.18 -24.48 11.68
N LYS A 226 12.88 -25.20 12.55
CA LYS A 226 13.06 -26.65 12.43
C LYS A 226 11.73 -27.35 12.74
N VAL A 227 11.30 -28.24 11.85
CA VAL A 227 10.16 -29.11 12.12
C VAL A 227 10.49 -30.05 13.29
N PRO A 228 9.62 -30.17 14.31
CA PRO A 228 9.81 -31.15 15.37
C PRO A 228 9.95 -32.57 14.81
N GLY A 229 11.03 -33.26 15.18
CA GLY A 229 11.33 -34.59 14.67
C GLY A 229 12.83 -34.92 14.63
N THR A 230 13.11 -36.14 14.18
CA THR A 230 14.47 -36.69 14.03
C THR A 230 15.17 -36.22 12.77
N SER A 231 14.43 -35.88 11.71
CA SER A 231 14.99 -35.26 10.51
C SER A 231 15.24 -33.76 10.72
N PHE A 232 16.29 -33.27 10.10
CA PHE A 232 16.57 -31.83 10.04
C PHE A 232 15.91 -31.28 8.78
N ARG A 233 14.74 -30.67 8.96
CA ARG A 233 13.93 -30.06 7.91
C ARG A 233 13.46 -28.69 8.40
N ILE A 234 13.54 -27.70 7.53
CA ILE A 234 13.17 -26.32 7.82
C ILE A 234 11.82 -26.04 7.15
N GLU A 235 10.91 -25.43 7.89
CA GLU A 235 9.64 -24.94 7.35
C GLU A 235 9.36 -23.50 7.80
N SER A 236 8.57 -22.79 7.00
CA SER A 236 8.12 -21.45 7.32
C SER A 236 7.01 -21.49 8.36
N VAL A 237 7.24 -20.83 9.49
CA VAL A 237 6.28 -20.63 10.57
C VAL A 237 5.82 -19.18 10.64
N LYS A 238 4.63 -18.95 11.17
CA LYS A 238 4.02 -17.62 11.32
C LYS A 238 3.85 -17.31 12.81
N MET A 239 4.50 -16.27 13.30
CA MET A 239 4.13 -15.61 14.56
C MET A 239 3.06 -14.58 14.24
N ASP A 240 1.93 -14.62 14.95
CA ASP A 240 0.75 -13.84 14.60
C ASP A 240 0.18 -13.12 15.82
N PHE A 241 -0.03 -11.82 15.66
CA PHE A 241 -0.62 -10.93 16.63
C PHE A 241 -1.89 -10.32 16.02
N HIS A 242 -3.00 -10.38 16.76
CA HIS A 242 -4.28 -9.79 16.37
C HIS A 242 -4.76 -8.85 17.47
N TYR A 243 -5.22 -7.66 17.09
CA TYR A 243 -5.75 -6.66 18.02
C TYR A 243 -6.95 -7.20 18.81
N GLY A 244 -7.93 -7.78 18.10
CA GLY A 244 -9.17 -8.25 18.69
C GLY A 244 -8.96 -9.28 19.82
N THR A 245 -8.02 -10.21 19.65
CA THR A 245 -7.74 -11.24 20.67
C THR A 245 -6.81 -10.76 21.78
N SER A 246 -5.91 -9.82 21.48
CA SER A 246 -4.86 -9.41 22.43
C SER A 246 -5.29 -8.30 23.38
N PHE A 247 -6.17 -7.40 22.92
CA PHE A 247 -6.62 -6.26 23.73
C PHE A 247 -8.09 -6.33 24.14
N GLY A 248 -8.87 -7.27 23.57
CA GLY A 248 -10.25 -7.54 23.97
C GLY A 248 -11.22 -6.37 23.80
N LYS A 249 -10.83 -5.33 23.04
CA LYS A 249 -11.65 -4.17 22.71
C LYS A 249 -11.65 -3.98 21.20
N ALA A 250 -12.81 -3.59 20.67
CA ALA A 250 -12.88 -3.10 19.30
C ALA A 250 -12.07 -1.80 19.19
N SER A 251 -11.28 -1.68 18.13
CA SER A 251 -10.64 -0.43 17.77
C SER A 251 -11.73 0.63 17.52
N PRO A 252 -11.53 1.90 17.96
CA PRO A 252 -12.43 2.99 17.62
C PRO A 252 -12.59 3.11 16.10
N GLU A 253 -13.74 3.59 15.65
CA GLU A 253 -13.92 3.88 14.23
C GLU A 253 -13.00 5.07 13.82
N ALA A 254 -12.51 5.07 12.59
CA ALA A 254 -11.52 6.06 12.15
C ALA A 254 -12.01 7.52 12.29
N TYR A 255 -13.28 7.81 11.98
CA TYR A 255 -13.85 9.15 12.14
C TYR A 255 -14.08 9.53 13.60
N GLU A 256 -14.46 8.58 14.45
CA GLU A 256 -14.56 8.84 15.90
C GLU A 256 -13.23 9.37 16.42
N ARG A 257 -12.14 8.70 16.06
CA ARG A 257 -10.80 9.11 16.45
C ARG A 257 -10.40 10.48 15.88
N LEU A 258 -10.54 10.66 14.57
CA LEU A 258 -10.13 11.90 13.91
C LEU A 258 -10.91 13.11 14.45
N LEU A 259 -12.21 12.98 14.70
CA LEU A 259 -12.99 14.08 15.27
C LEU A 259 -12.55 14.43 16.69
N LEU A 260 -12.20 13.43 17.51
CA LEU A 260 -11.65 13.66 18.85
C LEU A 260 -10.29 14.37 18.79
N ASP A 261 -9.39 13.94 17.90
CA ASP A 261 -8.07 14.57 17.74
C ASP A 261 -8.20 16.02 17.26
N ALA A 262 -9.12 16.31 16.32
CA ALA A 262 -9.42 17.66 15.88
C ALA A 262 -9.96 18.55 17.02
N MET A 263 -10.82 18.02 17.90
CA MET A 263 -11.29 18.74 19.09
C MET A 263 -10.18 18.98 20.12
N ALA A 264 -9.22 18.06 20.21
CA ALA A 264 -8.05 18.16 21.09
C ALA A 264 -6.95 19.08 20.53
N GLY A 265 -7.07 19.52 19.26
CA GLY A 265 -6.04 20.29 18.58
C GLY A 265 -4.83 19.46 18.13
N ASP A 266 -4.95 18.14 18.06
CA ASP A 266 -3.90 17.24 17.61
C ASP A 266 -3.98 17.02 16.10
N ALA A 267 -3.01 17.58 15.38
CA ALA A 267 -2.95 17.51 13.93
C ALA A 267 -2.10 16.34 13.40
N THR A 268 -1.67 15.40 14.25
CA THR A 268 -0.73 14.31 13.90
C THR A 268 -1.27 13.40 12.79
N LEU A 269 -2.58 13.11 12.83
CA LEU A 269 -3.25 12.23 11.86
C LEU A 269 -3.83 12.97 10.65
N PHE A 270 -3.47 14.25 10.47
CA PHE A 270 -4.04 15.09 9.42
C PHE A 270 -2.96 15.48 8.41
N ALA A 271 -3.30 15.37 7.13
CA ALA A 271 -2.38 15.69 6.06
C ALA A 271 -2.13 17.22 6.01
N ARG A 272 -0.84 17.60 6.06
CA ARG A 272 -0.43 19.00 5.94
C ARG A 272 -0.52 19.46 4.48
N ARG A 273 -0.69 20.75 4.26
CA ARG A 273 -0.83 21.33 2.92
C ARG A 273 0.30 20.92 1.97
N ASP A 274 1.54 21.06 2.41
CA ASP A 274 2.73 20.75 1.60
C ASP A 274 2.82 19.26 1.28
N GLU A 275 2.41 18.39 2.20
CA GLU A 275 2.29 16.94 1.95
C GLU A 275 1.31 16.66 0.81
N VAL A 276 0.12 17.26 0.89
CA VAL A 276 -0.94 17.09 -0.12
C VAL A 276 -0.51 17.65 -1.48
N GLU A 277 0.09 18.83 -1.52
CA GLU A 277 0.60 19.45 -2.77
C GLU A 277 1.68 18.58 -3.43
N GLN A 278 2.60 17.98 -2.65
CA GLN A 278 3.62 17.08 -3.20
C GLN A 278 3.04 15.74 -3.67
N ALA A 279 2.05 15.20 -2.96
CA ALA A 279 1.36 13.99 -3.37
C ALA A 279 0.61 14.20 -4.70
N TRP A 280 -0.07 15.33 -4.86
CA TRP A 280 -0.69 15.70 -6.15
C TRP A 280 0.34 15.86 -7.25
N ALA A 281 1.43 16.60 -7.04
CA ALA A 281 2.47 16.77 -8.06
C ALA A 281 3.06 15.43 -8.54
N PHE A 282 3.17 14.44 -7.66
CA PHE A 282 3.59 13.08 -8.02
C PHE A 282 2.52 12.35 -8.85
N ILE A 283 1.26 12.39 -8.43
CA ILE A 283 0.15 11.72 -9.12
C ILE A 283 -0.15 12.36 -10.48
N ASP A 284 -0.04 13.68 -10.59
CA ASP A 284 -0.24 14.42 -11.83
C ASP A 284 0.77 13.97 -12.89
N THR A 285 2.03 13.71 -12.51
CA THR A 285 3.06 13.16 -13.42
C THR A 285 2.60 11.83 -14.05
N ILE A 286 1.96 10.96 -13.26
CA ILE A 286 1.44 9.67 -13.75
C ILE A 286 0.21 9.88 -14.63
N HIS A 287 -0.71 10.76 -14.20
CA HIS A 287 -1.94 11.02 -14.92
C HIS A 287 -1.71 11.72 -16.25
N GLU A 288 -0.78 12.68 -16.33
CA GLU A 288 -0.37 13.36 -17.56
C GLU A 288 0.20 12.36 -18.57
N ALA A 289 1.03 11.41 -18.12
CA ALA A 289 1.55 10.35 -18.97
C ALA A 289 0.46 9.44 -19.57
N TRP A 290 -0.73 9.36 -18.96
CA TRP A 290 -1.87 8.63 -19.55
C TRP A 290 -2.54 9.36 -20.70
N ALA A 291 -2.41 10.70 -20.77
CA ALA A 291 -2.99 11.51 -21.83
C ALA A 291 -2.14 11.46 -23.13
N VAL A 292 -0.87 11.06 -23.04
CA VAL A 292 0.04 10.95 -24.18
C VAL A 292 -0.33 9.73 -25.03
N LYS A 293 -0.53 9.90 -26.35
CA LYS A 293 -0.97 8.80 -27.23
C LYS A 293 0.09 7.72 -27.44
N GLU A 294 1.36 8.09 -27.50
CA GLU A 294 2.49 7.16 -27.68
C GLU A 294 3.14 6.91 -26.32
N GLY A 295 3.27 5.64 -25.92
CA GLY A 295 3.90 5.25 -24.65
C GLY A 295 3.00 5.25 -23.42
N ALA A 296 1.74 5.71 -23.52
CA ALA A 296 0.80 5.61 -22.39
C ALA A 296 0.63 4.15 -21.93
N PRO A 297 0.59 3.91 -20.60
CA PRO A 297 0.20 2.63 -20.05
C PRO A 297 -1.14 2.19 -20.65
N LYS A 298 -1.15 1.03 -21.29
CA LYS A 298 -2.39 0.45 -21.84
C LYS A 298 -3.37 0.20 -20.70
N LEU A 299 -4.66 0.46 -20.96
CA LEU A 299 -5.71 0.05 -20.04
C LEU A 299 -5.95 -1.45 -20.20
N CYS A 300 -5.40 -2.24 -19.29
CA CYS A 300 -5.51 -3.68 -19.28
C CYS A 300 -6.91 -4.09 -18.79
N SER A 301 -7.43 -5.22 -19.28
CA SER A 301 -8.67 -5.80 -18.76
C SER A 301 -8.33 -6.90 -17.77
N TYR A 302 -9.13 -7.05 -16.72
CA TYR A 302 -9.01 -8.20 -15.83
C TYR A 302 -10.41 -8.74 -15.47
N PRO A 303 -10.63 -10.06 -15.43
CA PRO A 303 -11.92 -10.61 -15.02
C PRO A 303 -12.23 -10.22 -13.56
N ALA A 304 -13.46 -9.79 -13.29
CA ALA A 304 -13.89 -9.62 -11.90
C ALA A 304 -13.75 -10.95 -11.12
N GLY A 305 -13.17 -10.88 -9.93
CA GLY A 305 -12.80 -12.05 -9.12
C GLY A 305 -11.36 -12.54 -9.34
N SER A 306 -10.60 -11.94 -10.25
CA SER A 306 -9.15 -12.18 -10.41
C SER A 306 -8.31 -11.18 -9.60
N TRP A 307 -7.01 -11.43 -9.43
CA TRP A 307 -6.09 -10.56 -8.66
C TRP A 307 -5.59 -9.31 -9.42
N GLY A 308 -6.27 -8.96 -10.53
CA GLY A 308 -5.87 -7.89 -11.43
C GLY A 308 -5.35 -8.42 -12.77
N PRO A 309 -4.87 -7.53 -13.64
CA PRO A 309 -4.34 -7.89 -14.96
C PRO A 309 -2.98 -8.60 -14.85
N GLU A 310 -2.66 -9.46 -15.82
CA GLU A 310 -1.39 -10.22 -15.86
C GLU A 310 -0.17 -9.28 -15.88
N GLU A 311 -0.31 -8.11 -16.50
CA GLU A 311 0.73 -7.08 -16.55
C GLU A 311 1.16 -6.60 -15.15
N ALA A 312 0.28 -6.68 -14.15
CA ALA A 312 0.62 -6.37 -12.76
C ALA A 312 1.54 -7.43 -12.14
N ASP A 313 1.39 -8.70 -12.51
CA ASP A 313 2.32 -9.77 -12.12
C ASP A 313 3.65 -9.64 -12.88
N GLU A 314 3.60 -9.30 -14.17
CA GLU A 314 4.80 -9.02 -14.97
C GLU A 314 5.64 -7.88 -14.40
N LEU A 315 4.99 -6.82 -13.88
CA LEU A 315 5.67 -5.69 -13.24
C LEU A 315 6.60 -6.16 -12.11
N MET A 316 6.18 -7.14 -11.31
CA MET A 316 7.01 -7.72 -10.25
C MET A 316 7.99 -8.76 -10.79
N ALA A 317 7.57 -9.56 -11.77
CA ALA A 317 8.40 -10.62 -12.35
C ALA A 317 9.67 -10.07 -13.03
N ARG A 318 9.63 -8.83 -13.56
CA ARG A 318 10.80 -8.10 -14.09
C ARG A 318 11.96 -8.00 -13.10
N ASP A 319 11.67 -7.93 -11.81
CA ASP A 319 12.69 -7.91 -10.76
C ASP A 319 12.83 -9.27 -10.04
N GLY A 320 12.26 -10.36 -10.59
CA GLY A 320 12.32 -11.71 -10.01
C GLY A 320 11.45 -11.88 -8.76
N ARG A 321 10.39 -11.08 -8.61
CA ARG A 321 9.50 -11.06 -7.43
C ARG A 321 8.07 -11.41 -7.82
N ALA A 322 7.24 -11.70 -6.82
CA ALA A 322 5.81 -11.97 -6.99
C ALA A 322 4.99 -11.31 -5.89
N TRP A 323 3.73 -10.99 -6.20
CA TRP A 323 2.81 -10.46 -5.21
C TRP A 323 2.52 -11.48 -4.11
N ARG A 324 2.41 -11.00 -2.88
CA ARG A 324 1.91 -11.79 -1.76
C ARG A 324 0.43 -12.12 -2.01
N ARG A 325 0.02 -13.34 -1.68
CA ARG A 325 -1.38 -13.78 -1.70
C ARG A 325 -2.07 -13.42 -0.38
N LEU A 326 -3.23 -12.78 -0.43
CA LEU A 326 -4.03 -12.35 0.74
C LEU A 326 -4.85 -13.46 1.39
#